data_AF-A0A3M2H1G0-F1
#
_entry.id   AF-A0A3M2H1G0-F1
#
_cell.length_a   1.000
_cell.length_b   1.000
_cell.length_c   1.000
_cell.angle_alpha   90.00
_cell.angle_beta   90.00
_cell.angle_gamma   90.00
#
_symmetry.space_group_name_H-M   'P 1'
#
loop_
_entity.id
_entity.type
_entity.pdbx_description
1 polymer ?
#
loop_
_entity_poly.entity_id
_entity_poly.type
_entity_poly.pdbx_seq_one_letter_code
_entity_poly.pdbx_strand_id
1 'polypeptide(L)'
;MKVSDYVDQGLKNLVEEKPQGYEELGKCTSGCHSVAFFVKKAGDGLEDIKFKATKRCKKLLAVADYVAENIKKEGKVSLDEKGVLEFFKEEKEQDKLKERIKIVRSALGV
;
A
#
# COMPACT_ATOMS: atom_id res chain seq x y z
N MET A 1 -10.83 10.52 -6.67
CA MET A 1 -11.40 9.26 -7.18
C MET A 1 -11.97 8.41 -6.07
N LYS A 2 -12.85 7.45 -6.39
CA LYS A 2 -13.32 6.44 -5.42
C LYS A 2 -12.34 5.27 -5.35
N VAL A 3 -12.37 4.56 -4.22
CA VAL A 3 -11.55 3.36 -4.02
C VAL A 3 -11.93 2.25 -5.00
N SER A 4 -13.22 2.07 -5.25
CA SER A 4 -13.72 1.06 -6.21
C SER A 4 -13.08 1.24 -7.58
N ASP A 5 -13.12 2.47 -8.08
CA ASP A 5 -12.70 2.81 -9.44
C ASP A 5 -11.19 2.61 -9.60
N TYR A 6 -10.41 2.82 -8.54
CA TYR A 6 -8.98 2.55 -8.53
C TYR A 6 -8.69 1.05 -8.59
N VAL A 7 -9.37 0.24 -7.77
CA VAL A 7 -9.21 -1.22 -7.78
C VAL A 7 -9.60 -1.80 -9.14
N ASP A 8 -10.66 -1.26 -9.76
CA ASP A 8 -11.16 -1.72 -11.05
C ASP A 8 -10.20 -1.35 -12.22
N GLN A 9 -9.30 -0.39 -12.04
CA GLN A 9 -8.19 -0.09 -12.98
C GLN A 9 -7.04 -1.11 -12.91
N GLY A 10 -7.04 -1.97 -11.88
CA GLY A 10 -6.01 -2.98 -11.66
C GLY A 10 -4.92 -2.52 -10.70
N LEU A 11 -4.51 -3.44 -9.81
CA LEU A 11 -3.50 -3.19 -8.78
C LEU A 11 -2.14 -3.68 -9.26
N LYS A 12 -1.23 -2.75 -9.54
CA LYS A 12 0.04 -3.07 -10.24
C LYS A 12 1.09 -3.70 -9.33
N ASN A 13 0.98 -3.48 -8.03
CA ASN A 13 1.97 -3.89 -7.04
C ASN A 13 1.48 -5.02 -6.14
N LEU A 14 0.24 -5.48 -6.32
CA LEU A 14 -0.31 -6.61 -5.59
C LEU A 14 0.32 -7.92 -6.09
N VAL A 15 0.81 -8.72 -5.15
CA VAL A 15 1.36 -10.06 -5.40
C VAL A 15 0.69 -11.09 -4.50
N GLU A 16 0.62 -12.34 -4.97
CA GLU A 16 0.08 -13.44 -4.16
C GLU A 16 1.09 -13.94 -3.12
N GLU A 17 2.37 -13.88 -3.47
CA GLU A 17 3.49 -14.35 -2.64
C GLU A 17 4.68 -13.39 -2.76
N LYS A 18 5.61 -13.50 -1.81
CA LYS A 18 6.83 -12.71 -1.81
C LYS A 18 7.64 -13.03 -3.07
N PRO A 19 7.93 -12.06 -3.96
CA PRO A 19 8.70 -12.32 -5.17
C PRO A 19 10.18 -12.64 -4.84
N GLN A 20 10.84 -13.41 -5.70
CA GLN A 20 12.27 -13.70 -5.55
C GLN A 20 13.11 -12.42 -5.67
N GLY A 21 14.14 -12.30 -4.82
CA GLY A 21 15.02 -11.13 -4.80
C GLY A 21 14.43 -9.90 -4.09
N TYR A 22 13.26 -10.02 -3.46
CA TYR A 22 12.70 -8.99 -2.60
C TYR A 22 12.98 -9.30 -1.13
N GLU A 23 13.11 -8.27 -0.31
CA GLU A 23 13.17 -8.35 1.14
C GLU A 23 11.81 -7.98 1.73
N GLU A 24 11.42 -8.61 2.85
CA GLU A 24 10.22 -8.16 3.57
C GLU A 24 10.55 -6.86 4.28
N LEU A 25 9.83 -5.78 3.95
CA LEU A 25 9.97 -4.50 4.62
C LEU A 25 9.26 -4.51 5.97
N GLY A 26 8.06 -5.09 5.99
CA GLY A 26 7.27 -5.22 7.20
C GLY A 26 5.85 -5.71 6.91
N LYS A 27 5.14 -6.03 7.98
CA LYS A 27 3.78 -6.53 7.95
C LYS A 27 2.95 -5.96 9.10
N CYS A 28 1.68 -5.70 8.83
CA CYS A 28 0.71 -5.32 9.85
C CYS A 28 -0.54 -6.19 9.71
N THR A 29 -1.07 -6.65 10.85
CA THR A 29 -2.36 -7.36 10.90
C THR A 29 -3.23 -6.71 11.96
N SER A 30 -4.44 -6.31 11.57
CA SER A 30 -5.44 -5.69 12.43
C SER A 30 -6.81 -6.32 12.14
N GLY A 31 -7.26 -7.19 13.04
CA GLY A 31 -8.46 -7.99 12.85
C GLY A 31 -8.39 -8.85 11.59
N CYS A 32 -9.34 -8.65 10.66
CA CYS A 32 -9.38 -9.36 9.38
C CYS A 32 -8.52 -8.72 8.27
N HIS A 33 -7.83 -7.61 8.56
CA HIS A 33 -6.98 -6.90 7.60
C HIS A 33 -5.53 -7.26 7.85
N SER A 34 -4.84 -7.74 6.82
CA SER A 34 -3.40 -7.98 6.85
C SER A 34 -2.78 -7.39 5.59
N VAL A 35 -1.61 -6.77 5.73
CA VAL A 35 -0.79 -6.26 4.63
C VAL A 35 0.69 -6.51 4.95
N ALA A 36 1.45 -6.92 3.95
CA ALA A 36 2.90 -7.07 3.98
C ALA A 36 3.50 -6.39 2.76
N PHE A 37 4.59 -5.66 2.96
CA PHE A 37 5.33 -5.01 1.87
C PHE A 37 6.66 -5.72 1.65
N PHE A 38 7.05 -5.82 0.38
CA PHE A 38 8.29 -6.40 -0.07
C PHE A 38 9.02 -5.38 -0.93
N VAL A 39 10.30 -5.16 -0.67
CA VAL A 39 11.10 -4.18 -1.39
C VAL A 39 12.27 -4.84 -2.09
N LYS A 40 12.61 -4.33 -3.27
CA LYS A 40 13.85 -4.64 -3.97
C LYS A 40 14.74 -3.41 -3.87
N LYS A 41 15.93 -3.58 -3.29
CA LYS A 41 16.92 -2.51 -3.17
C LYS A 41 17.87 -2.53 -4.35
N ALA A 42 18.30 -1.35 -4.80
CA ALA A 42 19.39 -1.19 -5.75
C ALA A 42 20.35 -0.12 -5.23
N GLY A 43 21.55 -0.54 -4.82
CA GLY A 43 22.51 0.34 -4.15
C GLY A 43 21.92 0.91 -2.85
N ASP A 44 22.01 2.23 -2.68
CA ASP A 44 21.48 2.97 -1.53
C ASP A 44 19.97 3.28 -1.61
N GLY A 45 19.28 2.85 -2.68
CA GLY A 45 17.88 3.20 -2.95
C GLY A 45 16.91 2.01 -3.03
N LEU A 46 15.62 2.34 -3.13
CA LEU A 46 14.54 1.39 -3.43
C LEU A 46 14.28 1.36 -4.94
N GLU A 47 14.43 0.19 -5.56
CA GLU A 47 14.18 -0.04 -6.99
C GLU A 47 12.72 -0.39 -7.26
N ASP A 48 12.16 -1.29 -6.45
CA ASP A 48 10.77 -1.72 -6.58
C ASP A 48 10.15 -2.04 -5.23
N ILE A 49 8.82 -1.98 -5.18
CA ILE A 49 8.04 -2.37 -4.02
C ILE A 49 6.78 -3.11 -4.47
N LYS A 50 6.51 -4.22 -3.81
CA LYS A 50 5.32 -5.06 -3.99
C LYS A 50 4.64 -5.24 -2.65
N PHE A 51 3.37 -5.58 -2.66
CA PHE A 51 2.62 -5.85 -1.44
C PHE A 51 1.72 -7.06 -1.59
N LYS A 52 1.48 -7.72 -0.46
CA LYS A 52 0.46 -8.76 -0.30
C LYS A 52 -0.52 -8.27 0.74
N ALA A 53 -1.81 -8.39 0.47
CA ALA A 53 -2.83 -7.99 1.43
C ALA A 53 -4.06 -8.90 1.38
N THR A 54 -4.92 -8.79 2.38
CA THR A 54 -6.21 -9.48 2.39
C THR A 54 -7.09 -8.96 1.25
N LYS A 55 -7.38 -9.83 0.27
CA LYS A 55 -8.07 -9.48 -0.97
C LYS A 55 -9.52 -8.98 -0.80
N ARG A 56 -10.14 -9.19 0.37
CA ARG A 56 -11.54 -8.81 0.62
C ARG A 56 -11.74 -7.31 0.90
N CYS A 57 -10.68 -6.57 1.21
CA CYS A 57 -10.79 -5.15 1.58
C CYS A 57 -10.29 -4.23 0.47
N LYS A 58 -11.20 -3.77 -0.41
CA LYS A 58 -10.87 -2.83 -1.52
C LYS A 58 -10.12 -1.58 -1.05
N LYS A 59 -10.50 -1.03 0.12
CA LYS A 59 -9.84 0.15 0.72
C LYS A 59 -8.38 -0.12 1.08
N LEU A 60 -8.10 -1.26 1.70
CA LEU A 60 -6.72 -1.65 2.03
C LEU A 60 -5.88 -1.86 0.77
N LEU A 61 -6.46 -2.52 -0.22
CA LEU A 61 -5.80 -2.78 -1.50
C LEU A 61 -5.44 -1.49 -2.23
N ALA A 62 -6.40 -0.57 -2.38
CA ALA A 62 -6.17 0.69 -3.07
C ALA A 62 -5.13 1.57 -2.36
N VAL A 63 -5.22 1.68 -1.03
CA VAL A 63 -4.24 2.46 -0.26
C VAL A 63 -2.84 1.84 -0.37
N ALA A 64 -2.72 0.53 -0.21
CA ALA A 64 -1.43 -0.15 -0.28
C ALA A 64 -0.77 -0.02 -1.67
N ASP A 65 -1.56 -0.15 -2.74
CA ASP A 65 -1.05 -0.02 -4.11
C ASP A 65 -0.66 1.41 -4.44
N TYR A 66 -1.49 2.40 -4.08
CA TYR A 66 -1.19 3.81 -4.31
C TYR A 66 0.07 4.26 -3.53
N VAL A 67 0.20 3.83 -2.28
CA VAL A 67 1.40 4.11 -1.48
C VAL A 67 2.63 3.41 -2.07
N ALA A 68 2.50 2.17 -2.54
CA ALA A 68 3.58 1.47 -3.24
C ALA A 68 4.02 2.20 -4.52
N GLU A 69 3.07 2.71 -5.32
CA GLU A 69 3.40 3.53 -6.50
C GLU A 69 4.17 4.81 -6.14
N ASN A 70 3.81 5.47 -5.04
CA ASN A 70 4.50 6.67 -4.59
C ASN A 70 5.90 6.37 -4.06
N ILE A 71 6.06 5.33 -3.23
CA ILE A 71 7.37 4.87 -2.74
C ILE A 71 8.30 4.53 -3.90
N LYS A 72 7.79 3.87 -4.93
CA LYS A 72 8.55 3.55 -6.14
C LYS A 72 9.00 4.80 -6.89
N LYS A 73 8.14 5.82 -7.01
CA LYS A 73 8.49 7.09 -7.68
C LYS A 73 9.51 7.90 -6.89
N GLU A 74 9.42 7.89 -5.57
CA GLU A 74 10.34 8.62 -4.69
C GLU A 74 11.66 7.89 -4.45
N GLY A 75 11.71 6.57 -4.66
CA GLY A 75 12.88 5.73 -4.41
C GLY A 75 13.21 5.53 -2.93
N LYS A 76 12.29 5.88 -2.03
CA LYS A 76 12.44 5.73 -0.57
C LYS A 76 11.09 5.41 0.09
N VAL A 77 11.15 4.71 1.23
CA VAL A 77 9.95 4.39 2.01
C VAL A 77 9.42 5.67 2.68
N SER A 78 8.20 6.05 2.31
CA SER A 78 7.48 7.21 2.84
C SER A 78 5.98 6.95 2.76
N LEU A 79 5.21 7.75 3.51
CA LEU A 79 3.75 7.74 3.40
C LEU A 79 3.24 9.16 3.60
N ASP A 80 2.64 9.74 2.56
CA ASP A 80 1.90 11.00 2.65
C ASP A 80 0.41 10.74 2.89
N GLU A 81 0.00 10.77 4.16
CA GLU A 81 -1.39 10.50 4.54
C GLU A 81 -2.36 11.49 3.88
N LYS A 82 -1.96 12.75 3.75
CA LYS A 82 -2.80 13.80 3.15
C LYS A 82 -2.99 13.54 1.67
N GLY A 83 -1.91 13.22 0.96
CA GLY A 83 -1.95 12.86 -0.46
C GLY A 83 -2.84 11.66 -0.74
N VAL A 84 -2.84 10.64 0.12
CA VAL A 84 -3.77 9.49 -0.02
C VAL A 84 -5.23 9.93 0.13
N LEU A 85 -5.54 10.72 1.18
CA LEU A 85 -6.91 11.18 1.44
C LEU A 85 -7.41 12.10 0.33
N GLU A 86 -6.57 12.99 -0.20
CA GLU A 86 -6.92 13.85 -1.32
C GLU A 86 -7.16 13.08 -2.61
N PHE A 87 -6.31 12.09 -2.90
CA PHE A 87 -6.46 11.24 -4.08
C PHE A 87 -7.80 10.48 -4.04
N PHE A 88 -8.14 9.93 -2.88
CA PHE A 88 -9.40 9.22 -2.64
C PHE A 88 -10.53 10.10 -2.10
N LYS A 89 -10.52 11.42 -2.36
CA LYS A 89 -11.51 12.38 -1.81
C LYS A 89 -12.99 12.09 -2.13
N GLU A 90 -13.26 11.29 -3.16
CA GLU A 90 -14.63 10.92 -3.56
C GLU A 90 -15.15 9.68 -2.82
N GLU A 91 -14.29 9.01 -2.05
CA GLU A 91 -14.69 7.92 -1.17
C GLU A 91 -15.51 8.46 0.00
N LYS A 92 -16.74 7.95 0.19
CA LYS A 92 -17.62 8.44 1.26
C LYS A 92 -17.13 8.06 2.66
N GLU A 93 -16.52 6.89 2.79
CA GLU A 93 -16.10 6.33 4.09
C GLU A 93 -14.65 6.72 4.43
N GLN A 94 -14.38 8.03 4.53
CA GLN A 94 -13.05 8.58 4.81
C GLN A 94 -12.45 8.08 6.13
N ASP A 95 -13.26 7.88 7.18
CA ASP A 95 -12.77 7.38 8.47
C ASP A 95 -12.21 5.96 8.36
N LYS A 96 -12.89 5.08 7.63
CA LYS A 96 -12.40 3.73 7.34
C LYS A 96 -11.14 3.76 6.48
N LEU A 97 -11.05 4.71 5.55
CA LEU A 97 -9.84 4.91 4.75
C LEU A 97 -8.64 5.29 5.63
N LYS A 98 -8.82 6.24 6.57
CA LYS A 98 -7.81 6.62 7.57
C LYS A 98 -7.35 5.43 8.41
N GLU A 99 -8.25 4.55 8.82
CA GLU A 99 -7.86 3.32 9.52
C GLU A 99 -6.97 2.41 8.66
N ARG A 100 -7.27 2.27 7.35
CA ARG A 100 -6.42 1.47 6.44
C ARG A 100 -5.08 2.12 6.18
N ILE A 101 -5.03 3.45 6.12
CA ILE A 101 -3.77 4.21 6.08
C ILE A 101 -2.92 3.89 7.31
N LYS A 102 -3.49 3.86 8.52
CA LYS A 102 -2.74 3.49 9.74
C LYS A 102 -2.16 2.08 9.66
N ILE A 103 -2.92 1.10 9.15
CA ILE A 103 -2.44 -0.28 8.97
C ILE A 103 -1.25 -0.31 7.99
N VAL A 104 -1.37 0.39 6.87
CA VAL A 104 -0.29 0.49 5.87
C VAL A 104 0.94 1.18 6.47
N ARG A 105 0.74 2.28 7.18
CA ARG A 105 1.78 3.02 7.90
C ARG A 105 2.55 2.12 8.87
N SER A 106 1.85 1.37 9.72
CA SER A 106 2.48 0.41 10.63
C SER A 106 3.24 -0.69 9.91
N ALA A 107 2.77 -1.16 8.75
CA ALA A 107 3.48 -2.18 7.96
C ALA A 107 4.77 -1.63 7.31
N LEU A 108 4.81 -0.33 7.01
CA LEU A 108 5.99 0.36 6.46
C LEU A 108 6.98 0.80 7.54
N GLY A 109 6.55 0.86 8.81
CA GLY A 109 7.40 1.29 9.93
C GLY A 109 7.66 2.79 10.02
N VAL A 110 6.71 3.62 9.53
CA VAL A 110 6.80 5.09 9.48
C VAL A 110 5.72 5.79 10.30
#